data_AF-A0AAV8ZDF0-F1
#
_entry.id   AF-A0AAV8ZDF0-F1
#
_cell.length_a   1.000
_cell.length_b   1.000
_cell.length_c   1.000
_cell.angle_alpha   90.00
_cell.angle_beta   90.00
_cell.angle_gamma   90.00
#
_symmetry.space_group_name_H-M   'P 1'
#
loop_
_entity.id
_entity.type
_entity.pdbx_description
1 polymer ?
#
loop_
_entity_poly.entity_id
_entity_poly.type
_entity_poly.pdbx_seq_one_letter_code
_entity_poly.pdbx_strand_id
1 'polypeptide(L)' 'MIVLKTKEIHKVKQEHIVSEDLTMQKICTKLVPKVLTDAQKEHSVEVCKEQKELCADDPSFLDNVITGDES' A
#
# COMPACT_ATOMS: atom_id res chain seq x y z
N MET A 1 19.64 -33.45 -16.69
CA MET A 1 18.52 -32.70 -16.06
C MET A 1 19.00 -32.10 -14.72
N ILE A 2 19.92 -31.14 -14.73
CA ILE A 2 20.48 -30.54 -13.48
C ILE A 2 20.29 -29.02 -13.42
N VAL A 3 19.87 -28.36 -14.50
CA VAL A 3 19.74 -26.89 -14.54
C VAL A 3 18.39 -26.36 -14.02
N LEU A 4 17.47 -27.24 -13.57
CA LEU A 4 16.14 -26.81 -13.10
C LEU A 4 16.01 -26.63 -11.58
N LYS A 5 16.97 -27.11 -10.76
CA LYS A 5 16.83 -27.08 -9.29
C LYS A 5 17.31 -25.80 -8.62
N THR A 6 18.12 -24.97 -9.28
CA THR A 6 18.72 -23.81 -8.63
C THR A 6 17.72 -22.66 -8.43
N LYS A 7 16.72 -22.50 -9.30
CA LYS A 7 15.74 -21.41 -9.18
C LYS A 7 14.69 -21.64 -8.09
N GLU A 8 14.35 -22.90 -7.79
CA GLU A 8 13.36 -23.20 -6.74
C GLU A 8 13.91 -23.00 -5.33
N ILE A 9 15.17 -23.34 -5.08
CA ILE A 9 15.79 -23.21 -3.75
C ILE A 9 15.89 -21.74 -3.30
N HIS A 10 16.16 -20.82 -4.24
CA HIS A 10 16.22 -19.39 -3.94
C HIS A 10 14.85 -18.81 -3.58
N LYS A 11 13.78 -19.30 -4.25
CA LYS A 11 12.41 -18.86 -3.99
C LYS A 11 11.94 -19.28 -2.59
N VAL A 12 12.20 -20.53 -2.21
CA VAL A 12 11.84 -21.05 -0.87
C VAL A 12 12.59 -20.31 0.24
N LYS A 13 13.88 -20.02 0.06
CA LYS A 13 14.64 -19.21 1.03
C LYS A 13 14.13 -17.78 1.14
N GLN A 14 13.76 -17.15 0.02
CA GLN A 14 13.21 -15.81 0.02
C GLN A 14 11.86 -15.76 0.73
N GLU A 15 10.99 -16.75 0.52
CA GLU A 15 9.70 -16.84 1.21
C GLU A 15 9.86 -17.00 2.73
N HIS A 16 10.84 -17.79 3.18
CA HIS A 16 11.16 -17.99 4.59
C HIS A 16 11.71 -16.72 5.26
N ILE A 17 12.65 -16.01 4.62
CA ILE A 17 13.19 -14.75 5.16
C ILE A 17 12.09 -13.69 5.25
N VAL A 18 11.23 -13.60 4.23
CA VAL A 18 10.13 -12.63 4.22
C VAL A 18 9.10 -12.94 5.30
N SER A 19 8.70 -14.20 5.47
CA SER A 19 7.64 -14.57 6.42
C SER A 19 8.12 -14.76 7.86
N GLU A 20 9.30 -15.33 8.07
CA GLU A 20 9.78 -15.75 9.40
C GLU A 20 10.80 -14.77 9.99
N ASP A 21 11.79 -14.33 9.20
CA ASP A 21 12.84 -13.42 9.71
C ASP A 21 12.38 -11.95 9.72
N LEU A 22 11.55 -11.56 8.76
CA LEU A 22 11.07 -10.19 8.57
C LEU A 22 9.58 -10.00 8.92
N THR A 23 8.85 -11.07 9.25
CA THR A 23 7.42 -11.05 9.65
C THR A 23 6.49 -10.35 8.63
N MET A 24 6.78 -10.48 7.34
CA MET A 24 6.05 -9.79 6.27
C MET A 24 5.10 -10.73 5.51
N GLN A 25 3.86 -10.29 5.33
CA GLN A 25 2.86 -11.01 4.53
C GLN A 25 2.93 -10.54 3.07
N LYS A 26 3.03 -11.48 2.12
CA LYS A 26 3.08 -11.18 0.69
C LYS A 26 1.70 -10.77 0.17
N ILE A 27 1.36 -9.50 0.31
CA ILE A 27 0.20 -8.87 -0.35
C ILE A 27 0.66 -8.41 -1.73
N CYS A 28 0.01 -8.87 -2.80
CA CYS A 28 0.42 -8.58 -4.17
C CYS A 28 0.65 -7.07 -4.44
N THR A 29 1.90 -6.73 -4.81
CA THR A 29 2.31 -5.63 -5.70
C THR A 29 2.16 -4.16 -5.28
N LYS A 30 2.24 -3.80 -4.00
CA LYS A 30 2.67 -2.44 -3.58
C LYS A 30 3.50 -2.52 -2.30
N LEU A 31 4.71 -1.95 -2.31
CA LEU A 31 5.41 -1.60 -1.07
C LEU A 31 4.67 -0.39 -0.49
N VAL A 32 3.74 -0.63 0.44
CA VAL A 32 3.02 0.44 1.14
C VAL A 32 3.83 0.75 2.41
N PRO A 33 4.31 1.99 2.61
CA PRO A 33 5.22 2.33 3.72
C PRO A 33 4.65 2.13 5.13
N LYS A 34 3.38 1.76 5.29
CA LYS A 34 2.73 1.61 6.59
C LYS A 34 1.60 0.59 6.54
N VAL A 35 1.63 -0.38 7.45
CA VAL A 35 0.46 -1.19 7.77
C VAL A 35 -0.50 -0.29 8.55
N LEU A 36 -1.65 0.01 7.96
CA LEU A 36 -2.69 0.83 8.60
C LEU A 36 -3.52 -0.01 9.58
N THR A 37 -3.85 0.57 10.74
CA THR A 37 -4.85 -0.01 11.64
C THR A 37 -6.24 0.08 11.01
N ASP A 38 -7.20 -0.71 11.47
CA ASP A 38 -8.56 -0.68 10.92
C ASP A 38 -9.22 0.70 11.11
N ALA A 39 -9.00 1.35 12.26
CA ALA A 39 -9.42 2.72 12.49
C ALA A 39 -8.82 3.72 11.49
N GLN A 40 -7.54 3.57 11.10
CA GLN A 40 -6.92 4.43 10.09
C GLN A 40 -7.54 4.21 8.70
N LYS A 41 -7.94 2.96 8.38
CA LYS A 41 -8.63 2.66 7.12
C LYS A 41 -10.04 3.26 7.11
N GLU A 42 -10.79 3.08 8.19
CA GLU A 42 -12.14 3.64 8.32
C GLU A 42 -12.13 5.15 8.20
N HIS A 43 -11.22 5.82 8.92
CA HIS A 43 -11.06 7.27 8.84
C HIS A 43 -10.68 7.73 7.42
N SER A 44 -9.75 7.03 6.76
CA SER A 44 -9.40 7.35 5.37
C SER A 44 -10.61 7.22 4.44
N VAL A 45 -11.46 6.21 4.62
CA VAL A 45 -12.67 6.03 3.80
C VAL A 45 -13.68 7.15 4.06
N GLU A 46 -13.88 7.52 5.32
CA GLU A 46 -14.79 8.60 5.72
C GLU A 46 -14.40 9.94 5.10
N VAL A 47 -13.15 10.38 5.31
CA VAL A 47 -12.64 11.65 4.77
C VAL A 47 -12.71 11.66 3.25
N CYS A 48 -12.36 10.56 2.58
CA CYS A 48 -12.44 10.50 1.12
C CYS A 48 -13.88 10.56 0.59
N LYS A 49 -14.88 10.07 1.34
CA LYS A 49 -16.29 10.21 0.93
C LYS A 49 -16.73 11.67 0.99
N GLU A 50 -16.43 12.35 2.09
CA GLU A 50 -16.76 13.77 2.26
C GLU A 50 -16.08 14.63 1.20
N GLN A 51 -14.78 14.43 0.97
CA GLN A 51 -14.04 15.15 -0.07
C GLN A 51 -14.60 14.89 -1.47
N LYS A 52 -15.06 13.67 -1.74
CA LYS A 52 -15.69 13.33 -3.02
C LYS A 52 -17.03 14.03 -3.20
N GLU A 53 -17.84 14.13 -2.15
CA GLU A 53 -19.10 14.89 -2.17
C GLU A 53 -18.82 16.37 -2.42
N LEU A 54 -17.85 16.97 -1.74
CA LEU A 54 -17.44 18.37 -1.96
C LEU A 54 -16.99 18.62 -3.42
N CYS A 55 -16.22 17.71 -4.00
CA CYS A 55 -15.81 17.83 -5.40
C CYS A 55 -16.96 17.62 -6.39
N ALA A 56 -18.01 16.89 -6.00
CA ALA A 56 -19.19 16.67 -6.83
C ALA A 56 -20.14 17.88 -6.78
N ASP A 57 -20.28 18.48 -5.61
CA ASP A 57 -21.12 19.66 -5.39
C ASP A 57 -20.49 20.93 -5.99
N ASP A 58 -19.17 21.06 -5.92
CA ASP A 58 -18.40 22.15 -6.51
C ASP A 58 -17.27 21.62 -7.42
N PRO A 59 -17.48 21.61 -8.76
CA PRO A 59 -16.46 21.19 -9.71
C PRO A 59 -15.17 22.03 -9.69
N SER A 60 -15.21 23.26 -9.15
CA SER A 60 -14.04 24.16 -9.02
C SER A 60 -13.34 24.06 -7.67
N PHE A 61 -13.80 23.17 -6.77
CA PHE A 61 -13.28 23.00 -5.42
C PHE A 61 -11.75 22.81 -5.40
N LEU A 62 -11.22 22.00 -6.33
CA LEU A 62 -9.80 21.69 -6.40
C LEU A 62 -8.93 22.83 -6.95
N ASP A 63 -9.51 23.82 -7.62
CA ASP A 63 -8.76 24.95 -8.19
C ASP A 63 -8.14 25.84 -7.09
N ASN A 64 -8.68 25.75 -5.87
CA ASN A 64 -8.24 26.56 -4.72
C ASN A 64 -7.37 25.77 -3.74
N VAL A 65 -7.06 24.50 -4.02
CA VAL A 65 -6.25 23.66 -3.12
C VAL A 65 -4.76 23.98 -3.28
N ILE A 66 -4.12 24.38 -2.18
CA ILE A 66 -2.67 24.59 -2.09
C ILE A 66 -2.10 23.50 -1.18
N THR A 67 -1.13 22.71 -1.67
CA THR A 67 -0.49 21.63 -0.92
C THR A 67 1.04 21.76 -0.96
N GLY A 68 1.71 21.27 0.09
CA GLY A 68 3.16 21.24 0.21
C GLY A 68 3.57 20.20 1.25
N ASP A 69 4.71 19.54 1.01
CA ASP A 69 5.32 18.57 1.92
C ASP A 69 6.84 18.77 1.90
N GLU A 70 7.49 18.47 3.01
CA GLU A 70 8.95 18.56 3.13
C GLU A 70 9.62 17.29 2.59
N SER A 71 10.79 17.41 1.97
CA SER A 71 11.60 16.27 1.47
C SER A 71 12.87 16.08 2.27
#